data_AF-A0A7S2LYX3-F1
#
_entry.id   AF-A0A7S2LYX3-F1
#
_cell.length_a   1.000
_cell.length_b   1.000
_cell.length_c   1.000
_cell.angle_alpha   90.00
_cell.angle_beta   90.00
_cell.angle_gamma   90.00
#
_symmetry.space_group_name_H-M   'P 1'
#
loop_
_entity.id
_entity.type
_entity.pdbx_description
1 polymer ?
#
loop_
_entity_poly.entity_id
_entity_poly.type
_entity_poly.pdbx_seq_one_letter_code
_entity_poly.pdbx_strand_id
1 'polypeptide(L)'
;MELACFTHGETGWLFSMFGWGMAFSNLLSGFLLNFVSRRFPNHGPPTMANFSVAIGFPFLVLFFFVMPKPADLHEATTEQMWAYSVAFLMFGLGAAMCGTINKKVFADIVPPAIFTYVFAIDQLIE
;
A
#
# COMPACT_ATOMS: atom_id res chain seq x y z
N MET A 1 -6.68 -16.03 1.86
CA MET A 1 -6.93 -16.19 3.29
C MET A 1 -7.76 -17.42 3.63
N GLU A 2 -8.40 -18.07 2.66
CA GLU A 2 -9.08 -19.35 2.93
C GLU A 2 -8.12 -20.46 3.35
N LEU A 3 -6.88 -20.45 2.84
CA LEU A 3 -5.80 -21.32 3.32
C LEU A 3 -5.37 -21.06 4.77
N ALA A 4 -5.84 -19.98 5.38
CA ALA A 4 -5.52 -19.54 6.73
C ALA A 4 -6.69 -19.76 7.72
N CYS A 5 -7.64 -20.65 7.37
CA CYS A 5 -8.83 -20.98 8.16
C CYS A 5 -9.88 -19.86 8.32
N PHE A 6 -9.82 -18.81 7.49
CA PHE A 6 -10.88 -17.80 7.44
C PHE A 6 -12.05 -18.22 6.54
N THR A 7 -13.27 -17.87 6.93
CA THR A 7 -14.45 -18.04 6.08
C THR A 7 -14.44 -17.07 4.90
N HIS A 8 -15.23 -17.37 3.87
CA HIS A 8 -15.34 -16.52 2.67
C HIS A 8 -15.78 -15.09 3.02
N GLY A 9 -16.72 -14.95 3.97
CA GLY A 9 -17.22 -13.65 4.43
C GLY A 9 -16.17 -12.83 5.17
N GLU A 10 -15.40 -13.46 6.06
CA GLU A 10 -14.31 -12.79 6.79
C GLU A 10 -13.18 -12.38 5.86
N THR A 11 -12.86 -13.23 4.88
CA THR A 11 -11.88 -12.90 3.83
C THR A 11 -12.33 -11.67 3.03
N GLY A 12 -13.59 -11.64 2.59
CA GLY A 12 -14.15 -10.49 1.88
C GLY A 12 -14.12 -9.20 2.71
N TRP A 13 -14.37 -9.29 4.01
CA TRP A 13 -14.26 -8.17 4.93
C TRP A 13 -12.83 -7.63 5.04
N LEU A 14 -11.84 -8.50 5.19
CA LEU A 14 -10.43 -8.10 5.28
C LEU A 14 -9.93 -7.44 3.98
N PHE A 15 -10.31 -7.97 2.82
CA PHE A 15 -10.01 -7.33 1.54
C PHE A 15 -10.70 -5.98 1.39
N SER A 16 -11.93 -5.85 1.89
CA SER A 16 -12.62 -4.57 1.91
C SER A 16 -11.85 -3.55 2.75
N MET A 17 -11.47 -3.92 3.98
CA MET A 17 -10.66 -3.06 4.87
C MET A 17 -9.34 -2.63 4.23
N PHE A 18 -8.66 -3.54 3.55
CA PHE A 18 -7.48 -3.21 2.76
C PHE A 18 -7.79 -2.20 1.65
N GLY A 19 -8.88 -2.40 0.91
CA GLY A 19 -9.35 -1.47 -0.12
C GLY A 19 -9.65 -0.07 0.42
N TRP A 20 -10.32 0.03 1.58
CA TRP A 20 -10.53 1.31 2.27
C TRP A 20 -9.20 1.97 2.64
N GLY A 21 -8.25 1.20 3.20
CA GLY A 21 -6.92 1.69 3.53
C GLY A 21 -6.18 2.24 2.30
N MET A 22 -6.22 1.51 1.19
CA MET A 22 -5.62 1.95 -0.08
C MET A 22 -6.27 3.25 -0.60
N ALA A 23 -7.59 3.37 -0.53
CA ALA A 23 -8.30 4.57 -0.97
C ALA A 23 -7.88 5.81 -0.15
N PHE A 24 -7.83 5.68 1.19
CA PHE A 24 -7.37 6.75 2.06
C PHE A 24 -5.89 7.10 1.84
N SER A 25 -5.04 6.10 1.63
CA SER A 25 -3.63 6.33 1.29
C SER A 25 -3.49 7.13 0.01
N ASN A 26 -4.18 6.74 -1.06
CA ASN A 26 -4.10 7.44 -2.35
C ASN A 26 -4.54 8.91 -2.24
N LEU A 27 -5.54 9.19 -1.41
CA LEU A 27 -5.96 10.57 -1.13
C LEU A 27 -4.88 11.34 -0.38
N LEU A 28 -4.35 10.75 0.70
CA LEU A 28 -3.34 11.38 1.55
C LEU A 28 -2.02 11.60 0.80
N SER A 29 -1.53 10.58 0.08
CA SER A 29 -0.31 10.63 -0.72
C SER A 29 -0.44 11.66 -1.84
N GLY A 30 -1.59 11.75 -2.50
CA GLY A 30 -1.85 12.78 -3.52
C GLY A 30 -1.77 14.20 -2.96
N PHE A 31 -2.35 14.44 -1.78
CA PHE A 31 -2.26 15.73 -1.11
C PHE A 31 -0.82 16.06 -0.68
N LEU A 32 -0.14 15.09 -0.04
CA LEU A 32 1.22 15.24 0.45
C LEU A 32 2.21 15.48 -0.70
N LEU A 33 2.02 14.78 -1.82
CA LEU A 33 2.79 14.94 -3.04
C LEU A 33 2.60 16.32 -3.67
N ASN A 34 1.37 16.84 -3.71
CA ASN A 34 1.11 18.19 -4.21
C ASN A 34 1.80 19.24 -3.32
N PHE A 35 1.73 19.08 -1.99
CA PHE A 35 2.41 19.97 -1.05
C PHE A 35 3.94 19.93 -1.23
N VAL A 36 4.53 18.75 -1.28
CA VAL A 36 5.98 18.58 -1.39
C VAL A 36 6.51 18.95 -2.76
N SER A 37 5.78 18.69 -3.85
CA SER A 37 6.18 19.14 -5.18
C SER A 37 6.23 20.67 -5.28
N ARG A 38 5.35 21.38 -4.54
CA ARG A 38 5.38 22.86 -4.47
C ARG A 38 6.52 23.40 -3.60
N ARG A 39 6.88 22.69 -2.53
CA ARG A 39 7.89 23.15 -1.56
C ARG A 39 9.32 22.74 -1.93
N PHE A 40 9.50 21.56 -2.52
CA PHE A 40 10.79 20.92 -2.84
C PHE A 40 10.74 20.20 -4.20
N PRO A 41 10.76 20.94 -5.32
CA PRO A 41 10.53 20.40 -6.66
C PRO A 41 11.61 19.39 -7.12
N ASN A 42 12.86 19.56 -6.70
CA ASN A 42 13.98 18.78 -7.25
C ASN A 42 14.31 17.48 -6.47
N HIS A 43 13.93 17.39 -5.19
CA HIS A 43 14.33 16.29 -4.31
C HIS A 43 13.18 15.68 -3.49
N GLY A 44 11.99 16.26 -3.53
CA GLY A 44 10.85 15.83 -2.73
C GLY A 44 10.31 14.44 -3.12
N PRO A 45 9.91 14.23 -4.39
CA PRO A 45 9.28 12.97 -4.81
C PRO A 45 10.16 11.71 -4.62
N PRO A 46 11.48 11.71 -4.95
CA PRO A 46 12.35 10.54 -4.70
C PRO A 46 12.51 10.20 -3.21
N THR A 47 12.56 11.21 -2.34
CA THR A 47 12.69 11.01 -0.89
C THR A 47 11.42 10.40 -0.31
N MET A 48 10.24 10.82 -0.81
CA MET A 48 8.97 10.21 -0.44
C MET A 48 8.84 8.76 -0.90
N ALA A 49 9.36 8.43 -2.09
CA ALA A 49 9.34 7.05 -2.59
C ALA A 49 10.14 6.13 -1.66
N ASN A 50 11.34 6.54 -1.26
CA ASN A 50 12.16 5.79 -0.29
C ASN A 50 11.47 5.66 1.08
N PHE A 51 10.79 6.70 1.55
CA PHE A 51 10.01 6.63 2.79
C PHE A 51 8.86 5.62 2.69
N SER A 52 8.16 5.57 1.55
CA SER A 52 7.11 4.57 1.31
C SER A 52 7.64 3.14 1.35
N VAL A 53 8.81 2.89 0.76
CA VAL A 53 9.45 1.56 0.83
C VAL A 53 9.90 1.23 2.25
N ALA A 54 10.44 2.22 2.98
CA ALA A 54 10.87 2.05 4.36
C ALA A 54 9.70 1.65 5.29
N ILE A 55 8.49 2.17 5.04
CA ILE A 55 7.26 1.78 5.75
C ILE A 55 6.92 0.29 5.53
N GLY A 56 7.32 -0.32 4.42
CA GLY A 56 7.09 -1.75 4.17
C GLY A 56 7.81 -2.66 5.16
N PHE A 57 8.99 -2.27 5.65
CA PHE A 57 9.78 -3.07 6.59
C PHE A 57 9.09 -3.33 7.94
N PRO A 58 8.56 -2.33 8.67
CA PRO A 58 7.83 -2.60 9.90
C PRO A 58 6.57 -3.44 9.67
N PHE A 59 5.90 -3.31 8.51
CA PHE A 59 4.78 -4.19 8.18
C PHE A 59 5.22 -5.64 7.95
N LEU A 60 6.35 -5.88 7.28
CA LEU A 60 6.93 -7.22 7.17
C LEU A 60 7.21 -7.80 8.56
N VAL A 61 7.81 -7.02 9.46
CA VAL A 61 8.06 -7.48 10.83
C VAL A 61 6.74 -7.80 11.55
N LEU A 62 5.73 -6.93 11.43
CA LEU A 62 4.42 -7.11 12.03
C LEU A 62 3.74 -8.41 11.57
N PHE A 63 3.69 -8.65 10.25
CA PHE A 63 3.01 -9.83 9.69
C PHE A 63 3.77 -11.14 9.98
N PHE A 64 5.10 -11.14 9.94
CA PHE A 64 5.88 -12.37 10.07
C PHE A 64 6.25 -12.73 11.52
N PHE A 65 6.48 -11.74 12.39
CA PHE A 65 6.98 -11.98 13.74
C PHE A 65 5.97 -11.69 14.85
N VAL A 66 5.03 -10.76 14.64
CA VAL A 66 4.10 -10.33 15.69
C VAL A 66 2.75 -11.03 15.56
N MET A 67 2.23 -11.17 14.34
CA MET A 67 0.95 -11.83 14.15
C MET A 67 1.06 -13.35 14.30
N PRO A 68 0.11 -14.00 15.00
CA PRO A 68 0.08 -15.44 15.12
C PRO A 68 -0.14 -16.07 13.75
N LYS A 69 0.53 -17.18 13.47
CA LYS A 69 0.44 -17.82 12.15
C LYS A 69 -0.86 -18.63 12.08
N PRO A 70 -1.58 -18.58 10.95
CA PRO A 70 -2.82 -19.34 10.82
C PRO A 70 -2.64 -20.85 10.88
N ALA A 71 -1.42 -21.36 10.65
CA ALA A 71 -1.10 -22.79 10.78
C ALA A 71 -1.14 -23.31 12.24
N ASP A 72 -1.02 -22.41 13.23
CA ASP A 72 -1.07 -22.76 14.65
C ASP A 72 -2.49 -22.65 15.24
N LEU A 73 -3.47 -22.24 14.43
CA LEU A 73 -4.83 -21.86 14.86
C LEU A 73 -5.88 -22.75 14.19
N HIS A 74 -6.55 -23.57 15.00
CA HIS A 74 -7.61 -24.47 14.55
C HIS A 74 -8.90 -23.71 14.17
N GLU A 75 -9.14 -22.54 14.78
CA GLU A 75 -10.23 -21.60 14.47
C GLU A 75 -9.79 -20.16 14.73
N ALA A 76 -10.22 -19.22 13.88
CA ALA A 76 -9.99 -17.79 14.07
C ALA A 76 -10.94 -17.24 15.15
N THR A 77 -10.39 -16.67 16.23
CA THR A 77 -11.18 -16.02 17.29
C THR A 77 -11.54 -14.59 16.89
N THR A 78 -12.67 -14.05 17.35
CA THR A 78 -13.14 -12.68 17.03
C THR A 78 -12.10 -11.58 17.30
N GLU A 79 -11.28 -11.73 18.35
CA GLU A 79 -10.21 -10.78 18.68
C GLU A 79 -9.09 -10.75 17.61
N GLN A 80 -8.81 -11.90 16.98
CA GLN A 80 -7.80 -12.02 15.93
C GLN A 80 -8.31 -11.39 14.64
N MET A 81 -9.60 -11.56 14.31
CA MET A 81 -10.20 -10.91 13.14
C MET A 81 -10.08 -9.38 13.19
N TRP A 82 -10.25 -8.79 14.38
CA TRP A 82 -10.03 -7.35 14.60
C TRP A 82 -8.55 -6.97 14.35
N ALA A 83 -7.60 -7.72 14.90
CA ALA A 83 -6.17 -7.46 14.74
C ALA A 83 -5.74 -7.54 13.27
N TYR A 84 -6.22 -8.55 12.54
CA TYR A 84 -6.01 -8.66 11.09
C TYR A 84 -6.67 -7.51 10.34
N SER A 85 -7.88 -7.10 10.71
CA SER A 85 -8.59 -5.98 10.04
C SER A 85 -7.81 -4.68 10.15
N VAL A 86 -7.30 -4.35 11.35
CA VAL A 86 -6.47 -3.17 11.56
C VAL A 86 -5.15 -3.28 10.81
N ALA A 87 -4.50 -4.44 10.85
CA ALA A 87 -3.25 -4.63 10.14
C ALA A 87 -3.40 -4.49 8.63
N PHE A 88 -4.48 -5.04 8.05
CA PHE A 88 -4.79 -4.88 6.62
C PHE A 88 -5.16 -3.44 6.26
N LEU A 89 -5.91 -2.74 7.12
CA LEU A 89 -6.18 -1.32 6.94
C LEU A 89 -4.88 -0.48 6.95
N MET A 90 -4.02 -0.69 7.94
CA MET A 90 -2.74 0.01 8.08
C MET A 90 -1.77 -0.34 6.95
N PHE A 91 -1.75 -1.60 6.53
CA PHE A 91 -0.94 -2.05 5.40
C PHE A 91 -1.43 -1.41 4.10
N GLY A 92 -2.75 -1.36 3.86
CA GLY A 92 -3.33 -0.63 2.73
C GLY A 92 -2.98 0.86 2.77
N LEU A 93 -2.97 1.46 3.97
CA LEU A 93 -2.57 2.85 4.18
C LEU A 93 -1.08 3.12 3.83
N GLY A 94 -0.19 2.16 4.09
CA GLY A 94 1.25 2.31 3.81
C GLY A 94 1.63 1.94 2.38
N ALA A 95 1.03 0.90 1.82
CA ALA A 95 1.43 0.31 0.55
C ALA A 95 1.04 1.18 -0.66
N ALA A 96 -0.14 1.79 -0.64
CA ALA A 96 -0.66 2.52 -1.80
C ALA A 96 0.08 3.85 -2.08
N MET A 97 0.86 4.37 -1.13
CA MET A 97 1.62 5.61 -1.31
C MET A 97 2.66 5.49 -2.44
N CYS A 98 3.26 4.30 -2.62
CA CYS A 98 4.31 4.06 -3.60
C CYS A 98 3.84 4.33 -5.05
N GLY A 99 2.65 3.84 -5.41
CA GLY A 99 2.10 3.99 -6.75
C GLY A 99 1.87 5.46 -7.14
N THR A 100 1.32 6.28 -6.23
CA THR A 100 1.10 7.71 -6.50
C THR A 100 2.40 8.47 -6.70
N ILE A 101 3.42 8.18 -5.89
CA ILE A 101 4.71 8.87 -5.93
C ILE A 101 5.49 8.48 -7.19
N ASN A 102 5.51 7.19 -7.55
CA ASN A 102 6.22 6.69 -8.72
C ASN A 102 5.70 7.35 -10.01
N LYS A 103 4.37 7.48 -10.15
CA LYS A 103 3.75 8.14 -11.31
C LYS A 103 4.21 9.58 -11.48
N LYS A 104 4.40 10.32 -10.38
CA LYS A 104 4.94 11.68 -10.41
C LYS A 104 6.42 11.71 -10.77
N VAL A 105 7.23 10.83 -10.19
CA VAL A 105 8.66 10.69 -10.55
C VAL A 105 8.80 10.38 -12.04
N PHE A 106 7.99 9.46 -12.59
CA PHE A 106 7.95 9.17 -14.01
C PHE A 106 7.58 10.39 -14.86
N ALA A 107 6.58 11.17 -14.46
CA ALA A 107 6.19 12.39 -15.17
C ALA A 107 7.29 13.46 -15.19
N ASP A 108 8.16 13.49 -14.18
CA ASP A 108 9.28 14.44 -14.10
C ASP A 108 10.51 13.98 -14.92
N ILE A 109 10.70 12.67 -15.10
CA ILE A 109 11.85 12.10 -15.84
C ILE A 109 11.55 11.92 -17.33
N VAL A 110 10.33 11.52 -17.67
CA VAL A 110 9.97 11.11 -19.03
C VAL A 110 9.54 12.32 -19.87
N PRO A 111 10.05 12.48 -21.11
CA PRO A 111 9.62 13.53 -22.01
C PRO A 111 8.12 13.47 -22.32
N PRO A 112 7.41 14.62 -22.42
CA PRO A 112 5.96 14.65 -22.63
C PRO A 112 5.49 13.91 -23.88
N ALA A 113 6.32 13.88 -24.93
CA ALA A 113 5.99 13.24 -26.21
C ALA A 113 5.84 11.71 -26.14
N ILE A 114 6.53 11.07 -25.20
CA ILE A 114 6.50 9.61 -25.05
C ILE A 114 5.86 9.14 -23.73
N PHE A 115 5.46 10.08 -22.87
CA PHE A 115 4.93 9.78 -21.54
C PHE A 115 3.77 8.78 -21.57
N THR A 116 2.79 8.96 -22.45
CA THR A 116 1.63 8.07 -22.54
C THR A 116 2.01 6.64 -22.94
N TYR A 117 3.01 6.47 -23.81
CA TYR A 117 3.48 5.14 -24.21
C TYR A 117 4.23 4.44 -23.09
N VAL A 118 5.14 5.14 -22.42
CA VAL A 118 5.90 4.60 -21.28
C VAL A 118 4.95 4.24 -20.14
N PHE A 119 3.98 5.12 -19.83
CA PHE A 119 2.99 4.88 -18.80
C PHE A 119 2.04 3.71 -19.13
N ALA A 120 1.63 3.55 -20.39
CA ALA A 120 0.82 2.42 -20.82
C ALA A 120 1.59 1.09 -20.72
N ILE A 121 2.88 1.09 -21.01
CA ILE A 121 3.74 -0.09 -20.84
C ILE A 121 3.93 -0.42 -19.36
N ASP A 122 4.16 0.58 -18.51
CA ASP A 122 4.28 0.41 -17.05
C ASP A 122 3.02 -0.25 -16.46
N GLN A 123 1.83 0.25 -16.78
CA GLN A 123 0.55 -0.33 -16.34
C GLN A 123 0.21 -1.69 -16.97
N LEU A 124 0.84 -2.07 -18.09
CA LEU A 124 0.66 -3.39 -18.70
C LEU A 124 1.49 -4.46 -17.96
N ILE A 125 2.61 -4.06 -17.35
CA ILE A 125 3.55 -4.95 -16.67
C ILE A 125 3.17 -5.14 -15.19
N GLU A 126 2.64 -4.09 -14.55
CA GLU A 126 2.11 -4.11 -13.17
C GLU A 126 0.89 -5.04 -13.01
#